data_AF-A0A5J9T7L6-F1
#
_entry.id   AF-A0A5J9T7L6-F1
#
_cell.length_a   1.000
_cell.length_b   1.000
_cell.length_c   1.000
_cell.angle_alpha   90.00
_cell.angle_beta   90.00
_cell.angle_gamma   90.00
#
_symmetry.space_group_name_H-M   'P 1'
#
loop_
_entity.id
_entity.type
_entity.pdbx_description
1 polymer ?
#
loop_
_entity_poly.entity_id
_entity_poly.type
_entity_poly.pdbx_seq_one_letter_code
_entity_poly.pdbx_strand_id
1 'polypeptide(L)'
;HHEARVQAVRSYYAKFLGTKIDKKQARTIWPSKEEYRKVIPWWCAAHKPCWDYFVARWCDPEWQKQHEACRERRLKMPGPAHHQGNRTLDAYAASWSQAP
;
A
#
# COMPACT_ATOMS: atom_id res chain seq x y z
N HIS A 1 -4.07 4.32 4.03
CA HIS A 1 -4.72 2.97 4.05
C HIS A 1 -4.35 2.04 2.89
N HIS A 2 -3.30 2.31 2.09
CA HIS A 2 -2.86 1.41 1.01
C HIS A 2 -2.42 0.02 1.53
N GLU A 3 -1.63 -0.02 2.61
CA GLU A 3 -1.21 -1.30 3.22
C GLU A 3 -2.39 -2.08 3.81
N ALA A 4 -3.44 -1.40 4.30
CA ALA A 4 -4.64 -2.07 4.82
C ALA A 4 -5.36 -2.88 3.75
N ARG A 5 -5.45 -2.35 2.52
CA ARG A 5 -6.02 -3.08 1.37
C ARG A 5 -5.21 -4.35 1.10
N VAL A 6 -3.88 -4.23 0.96
CA VAL A 6 -2.99 -5.35 0.64
C VAL A 6 -3.07 -6.44 1.71
N GLN A 7 -3.12 -6.06 2.99
CA GLN A 7 -3.26 -7.03 4.08
C GLN A 7 -4.64 -7.71 4.09
N ALA A 8 -5.71 -7.00 3.73
CA ALA A 8 -7.03 -7.58 3.60
C ALA A 8 -7.08 -8.63 2.48
N VAL A 9 -6.49 -8.36 1.31
CA VAL A 9 -6.37 -9.36 0.23
C VAL A 9 -5.62 -10.60 0.71
N ARG A 10 -4.46 -10.42 1.36
CA ARG A 10 -3.68 -11.56 1.91
C ARG A 10 -4.47 -12.35 2.94
N SER A 11 -5.20 -11.66 3.81
CA SER A 11 -6.04 -12.29 4.83
C SER A 11 -7.18 -13.08 4.20
N TYR A 12 -7.78 -12.56 3.12
CA TYR A 12 -8.84 -13.24 2.39
C TYR A 12 -8.33 -14.54 1.77
N TYR A 13 -7.22 -14.44 1.04
CA TYR A 13 -6.57 -15.61 0.42
C TYR A 13 -6.18 -16.66 1.45
N ALA A 14 -5.57 -16.25 2.56
CA ALA A 14 -5.13 -17.18 3.59
C ALA A 14 -6.30 -17.86 4.33
N LYS A 15 -7.37 -17.11 4.65
CA LYS A 15 -8.48 -17.60 5.48
C LYS A 15 -9.59 -18.30 4.69
N PHE A 16 -9.88 -17.84 3.47
CA PHE A 16 -11.02 -18.32 2.68
C PHE A 16 -10.63 -19.13 1.45
N LEU A 17 -9.42 -18.92 0.89
CA LEU A 17 -8.92 -19.66 -0.26
C LEU A 17 -7.80 -20.66 0.09
N GLY A 18 -7.41 -20.74 1.37
CA GLY A 18 -6.36 -21.64 1.85
C GLY A 18 -4.97 -21.39 1.25
N THR A 19 -4.78 -20.27 0.54
CA THR A 19 -3.55 -19.99 -0.21
C THR A 19 -2.82 -18.79 0.39
N LYS A 20 -1.51 -18.93 0.64
CA LYS A 20 -0.67 -17.81 1.07
C LYS A 20 -0.11 -17.11 -0.16
N ILE A 21 -0.45 -15.83 -0.32
CA ILE A 21 0.11 -14.98 -1.36
C ILE A 21 1.05 -13.93 -0.76
N ASP A 22 2.05 -13.54 -1.54
CA ASP A 22 2.98 -12.48 -1.16
C ASP A 22 2.35 -11.08 -1.34
N LYS A 23 3.07 -10.03 -0.90
CA LYS A 23 2.60 -8.65 -1.04
C LYS A 23 2.58 -8.17 -2.50
N LYS A 24 3.45 -8.68 -3.38
CA LYS A 24 3.51 -8.27 -4.79
C LYS A 24 2.26 -8.77 -5.53
N GLN A 25 1.88 -10.03 -5.31
CA GLN A 25 0.65 -10.64 -5.82
C GLN A 25 -0.59 -9.94 -5.23
N ALA A 26 -0.63 -9.74 -3.91
CA ALA A 26 -1.77 -9.09 -3.26
C ALA A 26 -2.01 -7.64 -3.73
N ARG A 27 -0.99 -6.96 -4.29
CA ARG A 27 -1.11 -5.60 -4.86
C ARG A 27 -1.85 -5.57 -6.20
N THR A 28 -1.90 -6.67 -6.95
CA THR A 28 -2.55 -6.73 -8.27
C THR A 28 -3.97 -7.32 -8.23
N ILE A 29 -4.41 -7.81 -7.08
CA ILE A 29 -5.71 -8.46 -6.92
C ILE A 29 -6.72 -7.47 -6.34
N TRP A 30 -7.94 -7.49 -6.89
CA TRP A 30 -9.06 -6.64 -6.50
C TRP A 30 -10.27 -7.51 -6.13
N PRO A 31 -10.38 -7.94 -4.86
CA PRO A 31 -11.56 -8.63 -4.36
C PRO A 31 -12.84 -7.80 -4.45
N SER A 32 -13.98 -8.47 -4.43
CA SER A 32 -15.28 -7.84 -4.34
C SER A 32 -15.51 -7.18 -2.98
N LYS A 33 -16.51 -6.29 -2.90
CA LYS A 33 -16.92 -5.65 -1.65
C LYS A 33 -17.27 -6.68 -0.57
N GLU A 34 -17.91 -7.77 -0.96
CA GLU A 34 -18.32 -8.85 -0.05
C GLU A 34 -17.12 -9.63 0.46
N GLU A 35 -16.14 -9.91 -0.40
CA GLU A 35 -14.90 -10.59 0.00
C GLU A 35 -14.10 -9.75 1.00
N TYR A 36 -13.98 -8.45 0.77
CA TYR A 36 -13.35 -7.54 1.73
C TYR A 36 -14.10 -7.46 3.07
N ARG A 37 -15.44 -7.53 3.06
CA ARG A 37 -16.25 -7.53 4.29
C ARG A 37 -16.06 -8.77 5.15
N LYS A 38 -15.61 -9.89 4.58
CA LYS A 38 -15.28 -11.11 5.33
C LYS A 38 -14.00 -10.99 6.15
N VAL A 39 -13.16 -9.99 5.88
CA VAL A 39 -11.81 -9.85 6.46
C VAL A 39 -11.63 -8.55 7.22
N ILE A 40 -12.63 -8.16 8.01
CA ILE A 40 -12.55 -6.97 8.87
C ILE A 40 -11.36 -7.12 9.83
N PRO A 41 -10.38 -6.19 9.80
CA PRO A 41 -9.26 -6.23 10.72
C PRO A 41 -9.70 -6.01 12.17
N TRP A 42 -8.99 -6.59 13.14
CA TRP A 42 -9.31 -6.46 14.56
C TRP A 42 -9.40 -4.99 15.02
N TRP A 43 -8.51 -4.13 14.53
CA TRP A 43 -8.48 -2.70 14.86
C TRP A 43 -9.68 -1.92 14.27
N CYS A 44 -10.36 -2.49 13.29
CA CYS A 44 -11.57 -1.93 12.68
C CYS A 44 -12.85 -2.66 13.13
N ALA A 45 -12.73 -3.74 13.92
CA ALA A 45 -13.84 -4.60 14.27
C ALA A 45 -14.94 -3.87 15.07
N ALA A 46 -14.54 -2.93 15.93
CA ALA A 46 -15.45 -2.08 16.70
C ALA A 46 -16.16 -1.00 15.85
N HIS A 47 -15.66 -0.72 14.64
CA HIS A 47 -16.14 0.37 13.77
C HIS A 47 -16.35 -0.12 12.34
N LYS A 48 -17.25 -1.10 12.15
CA LYS A 48 -17.57 -1.66 10.82
C LYS A 48 -17.93 -0.62 9.74
N PRO A 49 -18.66 0.48 10.04
CA PRO A 49 -18.92 1.52 9.04
C PRO A 49 -17.64 2.17 8.48
N CYS A 50 -16.58 2.28 9.29
CA CYS A 50 -15.28 2.76 8.84
C CYS A 50 -14.64 1.79 7.84
N TRP A 51 -14.75 0.48 8.08
CA TRP A 51 -14.32 -0.54 7.13
C TRP A 51 -15.08 -0.44 5.81
N ASP A 52 -16.41 -0.33 5.87
CA ASP A 52 -17.26 -0.20 4.69
C ASP A 52 -16.88 1.01 3.82
N TYR A 53 -16.53 2.14 4.45
CA TYR A 53 -16.03 3.32 3.73
C TYR A 53 -14.74 3.02 2.96
N PHE A 54 -13.77 2.33 3.57
CA PHE A 54 -12.54 1.95 2.87
C PHE A 54 -12.82 0.98 1.73
N VAL A 55 -13.64 -0.03 1.96
CA VAL A 55 -13.99 -1.02 0.93
C VAL A 55 -14.72 -0.36 -0.23
N ALA A 56 -15.68 0.52 0.04
CA ALA A 56 -16.38 1.27 -1.00
C ALA A 56 -15.39 2.06 -1.88
N ARG A 57 -14.43 2.75 -1.25
CA ARG A 57 -13.38 3.49 -1.97
C ARG A 57 -12.47 2.59 -2.80
N TRP A 58 -12.11 1.40 -2.32
CA TRP A 58 -11.25 0.47 -3.06
C TRP A 58 -11.97 -0.24 -4.21
N CYS A 59 -13.29 -0.40 -4.10
CA CYS A 59 -14.13 -0.98 -5.14
C CYS A 59 -14.65 0.05 -6.16
N ASP A 60 -14.38 1.34 -5.96
CA ASP A 60 -14.69 2.40 -6.91
C ASP A 60 -13.82 2.23 -8.18
N PRO A 61 -14.43 2.03 -9.37
CA PRO A 61 -13.69 1.83 -10.62
C PRO A 61 -12.78 3.01 -10.98
N GLU A 62 -13.20 4.25 -10.71
CA GLU A 62 -12.40 5.44 -11.01
C GLU A 62 -11.20 5.50 -10.08
N TRP A 63 -11.39 5.16 -8.80
CA TRP A 63 -10.29 5.06 -7.85
C TRP A 63 -9.29 3.97 -8.26
N GLN A 64 -9.76 2.80 -8.69
CA GLN A 64 -8.89 1.72 -9.17
C GLN A 64 -8.07 2.14 -10.39
N LYS A 65 -8.70 2.81 -11.37
CA LYS A 65 -8.04 3.34 -12.56
C LYS A 65 -6.94 4.33 -12.21
N GLN A 66 -7.23 5.29 -11.32
CA GLN A 66 -6.24 6.26 -10.85
C GLN A 66 -5.09 5.57 -10.11
N HIS A 67 -5.39 4.58 -9.26
CA HIS A 67 -4.39 3.86 -8.50
C HIS A 67 -3.48 2.99 -9.39
N GLU A 68 -4.04 2.35 -10.42
CA GLU A 68 -3.28 1.59 -11.40
C GLU A 68 -2.38 2.51 -12.24
N ALA A 69 -2.89 3.64 -12.72
CA ALA A 69 -2.08 4.63 -13.42
C ALA A 69 -0.92 5.16 -12.54
N CYS A 70 -1.14 5.34 -11.24
CA CYS A 70 -0.06 5.67 -10.29
C CYS A 70 0.95 4.53 -10.15
N ARG A 71 0.51 3.27 -10.15
CA ARG A 71 1.37 2.09 -10.09
C ARG A 71 2.22 1.97 -11.37
N GLU A 72 1.63 2.09 -12.55
CA GLU A 72 2.35 2.06 -13.82
C GLU A 72 3.42 3.15 -13.90
N ARG A 73 3.09 4.37 -13.46
CA ARG A 73 4.10 5.45 -13.36
C ARG A 73 5.27 5.07 -12.47
N ARG A 74 5.00 4.49 -11.28
CA ARG A 74 6.06 4.00 -10.38
C ARG A 74 6.89 2.88 -10.98
N LEU A 75 6.29 1.98 -11.75
CA LEU A 75 7.01 0.88 -12.41
C LEU A 75 7.93 1.38 -13.53
N LYS A 76 7.59 2.50 -14.16
CA LYS A 76 8.39 3.13 -15.22
C LYS A 76 9.53 4.01 -14.69
N MET A 77 9.58 4.31 -13.38
CA MET A 77 10.65 5.11 -12.80
C MET A 77 11.90 4.25 -12.53
N PRO A 78 13.06 4.54 -13.16
CA PRO A 78 14.30 3.87 -12.83
C PRO A 78 14.86 4.43 -11.52
N GLY A 79 14.96 3.59 -10.50
CA GLY A 79 15.63 3.90 -9.24
C GLY A 79 14.69 4.29 -8.08
N PRO A 80 15.26 4.50 -6.88
CA PRO A 80 14.50 4.85 -5.69
C PRO A 80 13.80 6.20 -5.88
N ALA A 81 12.49 6.26 -5.63
CA ALA A 81 11.73 7.52 -5.68
C ALA A 81 12.15 8.54 -4.60
N HIS A 82 13.00 8.14 -3.66
CA HIS A 82 13.57 8.99 -2.63
C HIS A 82 15.10 9.03 -2.79
N HIS A 83 15.66 10.23 -2.88
CA HIS A 83 17.07 10.46 -2.57
C HIS A 83 17.24 10.47 -1.04
N GLN A 84 16.95 9.36 -0.36
CA GLN A 84 17.21 9.28 1.08
C GLN A 84 18.67 8.86 1.29
N GLY A 85 19.57 9.79 0.99
CA GLY A 85 20.94 9.75 1.50
C GLY A 85 20.96 10.54 2.79
N ASN A 86 21.09 9.88 3.92
CA ASN A 86 21.74 10.56 5.04
C ASN A 86 23.14 10.90 4.52
N ARG A 87 23.45 12.19 4.34
CA ARG A 87 24.86 12.59 4.35
C ARG A 87 25.41 12.06 5.67
N THR A 88 26.49 11.29 5.62
CA THR A 88 27.23 10.96 6.83
C THR A 88 27.63 12.26 7.52
N LEU A 89 27.73 12.27 8.85
CA LEU A 89 28.10 13.48 9.59
C LEU A 89 29.41 14.07 9.07
N ASP A 90 30.35 13.22 8.62
CA ASP A 90 31.60 13.64 7.99
C ASP A 90 31.38 14.42 6.69
N ALA A 91 30.43 13.97 5.84
CA ALA A 91 30.10 14.66 4.60
C ALA A 91 29.38 16.00 4.84
N TYR A 92 28.63 16.11 5.95
CA TYR A 92 28.05 17.37 6.40
C TYR A 92 29.12 18.34 6.92
N ALA A 93 30.03 17.86 7.78
CA ALA A 93 31.12 18.65 8.34
C ALA A 93 32.05 19.22 7.26
N ALA A 94 32.43 18.39 6.27
CA ALA A 94 33.27 18.83 5.16
C ALA A 94 32.62 19.95 4.34
N SER A 95 31.30 19.92 4.14
CA SER A 95 30.57 20.97 3.42
C SER A 95 30.43 22.27 4.23
N TRP A 96 30.34 22.18 5.56
CA TRP A 96 30.27 23.33 6.45
C TRP A 96 31.60 24.08 6.57
N SER A 97 32.72 23.35 6.58
CA SER A 97 34.06 23.93 6.64
C SER A 97 34.55 24.57 5.32
N GLN A 98 33.81 24.39 4.23
CA GLN A 98 34.10 24.99 2.92
C GLN A 98 33.06 26.03 2.47
N ALA A 99 32.13 26.40 3.35
CA ALA A 99 31.28 27.56 3.12
C ALA A 99 32.13 28.84 3.28
N PRO A 100 32.17 29.75 2.27
CA PRO A 100 32.93 31.00 2.35
C PRO A 100 32.34 32.00 3.34
#